data_AF-A0A3C0NGG9-F1
#
_entry.id   AF-A0A3C0NGG9-F1
#
_cell.length_a   1.000
_cell.length_b   1.000
_cell.length_c   1.000
_cell.angle_alpha   90.00
_cell.angle_beta   90.00
_cell.angle_gamma   90.00
#
_symmetry.space_group_name_H-M   'P 1'
#
loop_
_entity.id
_entity.type
_entity.pdbx_description
1 polymer ?
#
loop_
_entity_poly.entity_id
_entity_poly.type
_entity_poly.pdbx_seq_one_letter_code
_entity_poly.pdbx_strand_id
1 'polypeptide(L)' 'MRENQLKRKLQRGETVLGLFTNCAYPAFIEICGHAGFDFAVI' A
#
# COMPACT_ATOMS: atom_id res chain seq x y z
N MET A 1 -11.89 -2.79 -13.74
CA MET A 1 -10.90 -2.68 -12.65
C MET A 1 -10.90 -3.97 -11.84
N ARG A 2 -9.75 -4.39 -11.31
CA ARG A 2 -9.64 -5.59 -10.46
C ARG A 2 -10.21 -5.32 -9.06
N GLU A 3 -10.49 -6.38 -8.31
CA GLU A 3 -10.94 -6.28 -6.90
C GLU A 3 -9.91 -5.49 -6.05
N ASN A 4 -10.39 -4.54 -5.25
CA ASN A 4 -9.55 -3.79 -4.32
C ASN A 4 -9.31 -4.60 -3.04
N GLN A 5 -8.14 -5.23 -2.96
CA GLN A 5 -7.75 -6.06 -1.81
C GLN A 5 -7.65 -5.26 -0.51
N LEU A 6 -7.14 -4.03 -0.53
CA LEU A 6 -7.05 -3.16 0.65
C LEU A 6 -8.45 -2.88 1.24
N LYS A 7 -9.42 -2.53 0.39
CA LYS A 7 -10.81 -2.32 0.81
C LYS A 7 -11.40 -3.56 1.46
N ARG A 8 -11.12 -4.75 0.91
CA ARG A 8 -11.61 -6.03 1.45
C ARG A 8 -11.01 -6.32 2.82
N LYS A 9 -9.71 -6.10 3.02
CA LYS A 9 -9.04 -6.27 4.33
C LYS A 9 -9.63 -5.33 5.38
N LEU A 10 -9.81 -4.05 5.04
CA LEU A 10 -10.42 -3.05 5.93
C LEU A 10 -11.84 -3.42 6.35
N GLN A 11 -12.68 -3.88 5.42
CA GLN A 11 -14.05 -4.31 5.72
C GLN A 11 -14.14 -5.52 6.65
N ARG A 12 -13.09 -6.35 6.69
CA ARG A 12 -12.98 -7.50 7.60
C ARG A 12 -12.42 -7.15 8.97
N GLY A 13 -12.01 -5.89 9.18
CA GLY A 13 -11.33 -5.47 10.40
C GLY A 13 -9.91 -6.01 10.51
N GLU A 14 -9.29 -6.43 9.40
CA GLU A 14 -7.90 -6.87 9.40
C GLU A 14 -6.97 -5.68 9.69
N THR A 15 -5.92 -5.90 10.48
CA THR A 15 -4.84 -4.91 10.63
C THR A 15 -4.10 -4.78 9.31
N VAL A 16 -3.93 -3.54 8.85
CA VAL A 16 -3.15 -3.22 7.65
C VAL A 16 -2.02 -2.25 8.03
N LEU A 17 -0.84 -2.49 7.47
CA LEU A 17 0.34 -1.66 7.70
C LEU A 17 0.70 -0.93 6.41
N GLY A 18 0.80 0.39 6.50
CA GLY A 18 1.14 1.25 5.37
C GLY A 18 2.35 2.11 5.64
N LEU A 19 2.96 2.59 4.56
CA LEU A 19 4.07 3.52 4.60
C LEU A 19 3.66 4.90 4.07
N PHE A 20 4.24 5.96 4.64
CA PHE A 20 4.13 7.32 4.11
C PHE A 20 5.34 7.62 3.24
N THR A 21 5.13 7.93 1.96
CA THR A 21 6.18 8.41 1.06
C THR A 21 6.07 9.91 0.93
N ASN A 22 7.11 10.64 1.35
CA ASN A 22 7.18 12.09 1.16
C ASN A 22 7.90 12.49 -0.13
N CYS A 23 8.36 11.52 -0.92
CA CYS A 23 9.10 11.73 -2.15
C CYS A 23 8.39 11.03 -3.32
N ALA A 24 8.07 11.80 -4.35
CA ALA A 24 7.47 11.30 -5.58
C ALA A 24 8.55 10.83 -6.57
N TYR A 25 9.35 9.83 -6.18
CA TYR A 25 10.35 9.22 -7.06
C TYR A 25 9.88 7.82 -7.48
N PRO A 26 9.55 7.58 -8.77
CA PRO A 26 8.90 6.34 -9.20
C PRO A 26 9.66 5.06 -8.84
N ALA A 27 10.99 5.03 -9.00
CA ALA A 27 11.76 3.85 -8.67
C ALA A 27 11.77 3.55 -7.16
N PHE A 28 11.67 4.58 -6.31
CA PHE A 28 11.50 4.37 -4.87
C PHE A 28 10.12 3.79 -4.55
N ILE A 29 9.05 4.27 -5.20
CA ILE A 29 7.70 3.70 -5.04
C ILE A 29 7.66 2.23 -5.46
N GLU A 30 8.35 1.86 -6.54
CA GLU A 30 8.46 0.46 -6.98
C GLU A 30 9.17 -0.41 -5.92
N ILE A 31 10.30 0.07 -5.37
CA ILE A 31 11.00 -0.61 -4.27
C ILE A 31 10.08 -0.76 -3.05
N CYS A 32 9.34 0.28 -2.67
CA CYS A 32 8.36 0.21 -1.58
C CYS A 32 7.25 -0.82 -1.85
N GLY A 33 6.85 -1.01 -3.11
CA GLY A 33 5.91 -2.06 -3.52
C GLY A 33 6.38 -3.48 -3.21
N HIS A 34 7.69 -3.69 -3.10
CA HIS A 34 8.29 -4.97 -2.72
C HIS A 34 8.52 -5.13 -1.21
N ALA A 35 8.32 -4.09 -0.40
CA ALA A 35 8.65 -4.10 1.03
C ALA A 35 7.62 -4.82 1.92
N GLY A 36 6.50 -5.29 1.36
CA GLY A 36 5.51 -6.10 2.07
C GLY A 36 4.44 -5.30 2.85
N PHE A 37 4.35 -3.99 2.66
CA PHE A 37 3.26 -3.19 3.18
C PHE A 37 1.95 -3.42 2.41
N ASP A 38 0.81 -3.21 3.05
CA ASP A 38 -0.50 -3.34 2.44
C ASP A 38 -0.85 -2.19 1.50
N PHE A 39 -0.29 -1.01 1.76
CA PHE A 39 -0.49 0.21 0.97
C PHE A 39 0.62 1.24 1.18
N ALA A 40 0.68 2.23 0.29
CA ALA A 40 1.50 3.42 0.44
C ALA A 40 0.62 4.67 0.32
N VAL A 41 0.92 5.69 1.13
CA VAL A 41 0.37 7.04 1.00
C VAL A 41 1.39 7.87 0.23
N ILE A 42 0.99 8.33 -0.95
CA ILE A 42 1.82 9.08 -1.91
C ILE A 42 1.33 10.52 -1.97
#